data_AF-A0A2V8SVN6-F1
#
_entry.id   AF-A0A2V8SVN6-F1
#
_cell.length_a   1.000
_cell.length_b   1.000
_cell.length_c   1.000
_cell.angle_alpha   90.00
_cell.angle_beta   90.00
_cell.angle_gamma   90.00
#
_symmetry.space_group_name_H-M   'P 1'
#
loop_
_entity.id
_entity.type
_entity.pdbx_description
1 polymer ?
#
loop_
_entity_poly.entity_id
_entity_poly.type
_entity_poly.pdbx_seq_one_letter_code
_entity_poly.pdbx_strand_id
1 'polypeptide(L)' 'MSKADVIRAWKDPDYRGSLGASELAALPENPAGAIELTDDDLDAPEVGFATTYWTCTCTTATRQITCTF' A
#
# COMPACT_ATOMS: atom_id res chain seq x y z
N MET A 1 24.19 -3.62 1.23
CA MET A 1 22.96 -2.95 1.67
C MET A 1 22.47 -3.58 2.96
N SER A 2 22.21 -2.79 4.01
CA SER A 2 21.58 -3.30 5.23
C SER A 2 20.05 -3.36 5.07
N LYS A 3 19.37 -4.08 5.97
CA LYS A 3 17.90 -4.16 5.98
C LYS A 3 17.23 -2.80 6.16
N ALA A 4 17.85 -1.91 6.95
CA ALA A 4 17.36 -0.54 7.14
C ALA A 4 17.52 0.29 5.86
N ASP A 5 18.62 0.12 5.13
CA ASP A 5 18.85 0.83 3.86
C ASP A 5 17.86 0.38 2.80
N VAL A 6 17.54 -0.92 2.73
CA VAL A 6 16.51 -1.45 1.82
C VAL A 6 15.14 -0.84 2.13
N ILE A 7 14.74 -0.78 3.40
CA ILE A 7 13.47 -0.16 3.80
C ILE A 7 13.47 1.32 3.43
N ARG A 8 14.56 2.04 3.68
CA ARG A 8 14.69 3.47 3.35
C ARG A 8 14.59 3.69 1.84
N ALA A 9 15.25 2.86 1.03
CA ALA A 9 15.23 2.94 -0.44
C ALA A 9 13.84 2.71 -1.08
N TRP A 10 12.89 2.14 -0.34
CA TRP A 10 11.49 1.99 -0.78
C TRP A 10 10.54 3.02 -0.18
N LYS A 11 10.92 3.70 0.90
CA LYS A 11 10.11 4.73 1.56
C LYS A 11 10.46 6.15 1.14
N ASP A 12 11.73 6.38 0.81
CA ASP A 12 12.28 7.70 0.55
C ASP A 12 12.80 7.76 -0.91
N PRO A 13 12.09 8.48 -1.81
CA PRO A 13 12.46 8.56 -3.21
C PRO A 13 13.75 9.36 -3.43
N ASP A 14 14.05 10.36 -2.59
CA ASP A 14 15.28 11.16 -2.70
C ASP A 14 16.49 10.31 -2.31
N TYR A 15 16.36 9.52 -1.23
CA TYR A 15 17.39 8.55 -0.88
C TYR A 15 17.61 7.54 -1.99
N ARG A 16 16.54 6.98 -2.56
CA ARG A 16 16.63 6.03 -3.68
C ARG A 16 17.32 6.65 -4.90
N GLY A 17 17.00 7.90 -5.23
CA GLY A 17 17.60 8.65 -6.33
C GLY A 17 19.07 8.99 -6.10
N SER A 18 19.53 9.01 -4.84
CA SER A 18 20.93 9.22 -4.47
C SER A 18 21.82 7.99 -4.61
N LEU A 19 21.24 6.79 -4.78
CA LEU A 19 21.99 5.53 -4.83
C LEU A 19 22.72 5.35 -6.18
N GLY A 20 23.92 4.76 -6.11
CA GLY A 20 24.68 4.38 -7.31
C GLY A 20 24.11 3.15 -8.01
N ALA A 21 24.56 2.89 -9.24
CA ALA A 21 24.09 1.76 -10.06
C ALA A 21 24.26 0.39 -9.38
N SER A 22 25.38 0.17 -8.67
CA SER A 22 25.64 -1.07 -7.93
C SER A 22 24.72 -1.24 -6.72
N GLU A 23 24.33 -0.14 -6.08
CA GLU A 23 23.45 -0.16 -4.91
C GLU A 23 22.00 -0.37 -5.32
N LEU A 24 21.58 0.26 -6.43
CA LEU A 24 20.29 0.02 -7.06
C LEU A 24 20.15 -1.44 -7.52
N ALA A 25 21.19 -2.02 -8.11
CA ALA A 25 21.21 -3.43 -8.51
C ALA A 25 21.17 -4.40 -7.32
N ALA A 26 21.56 -3.96 -6.12
CA ALA A 26 21.51 -4.74 -4.90
C ALA A 26 20.15 -4.63 -4.17
N LEU A 27 19.22 -3.80 -4.65
CA LEU A 27 17.86 -3.77 -4.11
C LEU A 27 17.11 -5.05 -4.50
N PRO A 28 16.33 -5.63 -3.57
CA PRO A 28 15.42 -6.71 -3.93
C PRO A 28 14.35 -6.20 -4.90
N GLU A 29 13.60 -7.12 -5.52
CA GLU A 29 12.40 -6.77 -6.26
C GLU A 29 11.45 -5.90 -5.42
N ASN A 30 10.68 -5.06 -6.10
CA ASN A 30 9.74 -4.16 -5.44
C ASN A 30 8.83 -4.97 -4.50
N PRO A 31 8.81 -4.66 -3.19
CA PRO A 31 8.02 -5.43 -2.23
C PRO A 31 6.51 -5.32 -2.45
N ALA A 32 6.02 -4.30 -3.18
CA ALA A 32 4.62 -4.22 -3.60
C ALA A 32 4.33 -5.03 -4.87
N GLY A 33 5.37 -5.53 -5.55
CA GLY A 33 5.28 -6.10 -6.89
C GLY A 33 4.87 -5.08 -7.95
N ALA A 34 4.82 -5.50 -9.20
CA ALA A 34 4.04 -4.83 -10.24
C ALA A 34 2.71 -5.59 -10.34
N ILE A 35 1.81 -5.31 -9.41
CA ILE A 35 0.45 -5.86 -9.45
C ILE A 35 -0.42 -4.81 -10.14
N GLU A 36 -0.75 -5.06 -11.40
CA GLU A 36 -1.77 -4.26 -12.09
C GLU A 36 -3.12 -4.75 -11.58
N LEU A 37 -3.76 -3.92 -10.76
CA LEU A 37 -5.10 -4.18 -10.24
C LEU A 37 -6.10 -3.65 -11.26
N THR A 38 -7.06 -4.48 -11.65
CA THR A 38 -8.22 -4.04 -12.42
C THR A 38 -9.18 -3.27 -11.51
N ASP A 39 -10.11 -2.49 -12.09
CA ASP A 39 -11.17 -1.85 -11.30
C ASP A 39 -11.98 -2.87 -10.49
N ASP A 40 -12.19 -4.07 -11.03
CA ASP A 40 -12.86 -5.18 -10.32
C ASP A 40 -12.05 -5.68 -9.12
N ASP A 41 -10.71 -5.72 -9.22
CA ASP A 41 -9.83 -6.09 -8.10
C ASP A 41 -9.83 -5.02 -6.99
N LEU A 42 -10.05 -3.75 -7.36
CA LEU A 42 -10.17 -2.63 -6.42
C LEU A 42 -11.55 -2.57 -5.73
N ASP A 43 -12.57 -3.16 -6.32
CA ASP A 43 -13.91 -3.29 -5.73
C ASP A 43 -14.10 -4.63 -4.97
N ALA A 44 -13.08 -5.49 -4.95
CA ALA A 44 -13.16 -6.77 -4.27
C ALA A 44 -13.39 -6.59 -2.75
N PRO A 45 -14.21 -7.42 -2.10
CA PRO A 45 -14.49 -7.31 -0.66
C PRO A 45 -13.23 -7.47 0.22
N GLU A 46 -12.14 -7.98 -0.34
CA GLU A 46 -10.83 -8.19 0.29
C GLU A 46 -10.01 -6.90 0.39
N VAL A 47 -10.20 -5.95 -0.53
CA VAL A 47 -9.70 -4.56 -0.42
C VAL A 47 -10.65 -3.79 0.48
N GLY A 48 -10.61 -4.14 1.76
CA GLY A 48 -11.57 -3.66 2.74
C GLY A 48 -11.68 -2.13 2.78
N PHE A 49 -12.91 -1.63 2.86
CA PHE A 49 -13.22 -0.22 3.15
C PHE A 49 -12.99 0.09 4.64
N ALA A 50 -11.83 -0.24 5.18
CA ALA A 50 -11.53 -0.01 6.59
C ALA A 50 -11.23 1.47 6.83
N THR A 51 -12.26 2.22 7.22
CA THR A 51 -12.08 3.56 7.79
C THR A 51 -11.64 3.46 9.25
N THR A 52 -11.23 4.58 9.85
CA THR A 52 -10.75 4.66 11.24
C THR A 52 -11.79 4.26 12.29
N TYR A 53 -13.06 4.09 11.91
CA TYR A 53 -14.14 3.76 12.84
C TYR A 53 -15.19 2.84 12.20
N TRP A 54 -15.64 1.82 12.94
CA TRP A 54 -16.57 0.79 12.44
C TRP A 54 -17.85 1.39 11.83
N THR A 55 -18.45 2.40 12.46
CA THR A 55 -19.67 3.01 11.92
C THR A 55 -19.41 3.80 10.65
N CYS A 56 -18.21 4.38 10.48
CA CYS A 56 -17.79 5.03 9.25
C CYS A 56 -17.59 4.00 8.13
N THR A 57 -16.98 2.84 8.43
CA THR A 57 -16.78 1.75 7.48
C THR A 57 -18.13 1.21 6.98
N CYS A 58 -19.04 0.93 7.90
CA CYS A 58 -20.36 0.45 7.55
C CYS A 58 -21.22 1.52 6.84
N THR A 59 -21.08 2.81 7.19
CA THR A 59 -21.72 3.91 6.44
C THR A 59 -21.20 4.00 5.01
N THR A 60 -19.89 3.89 4.79
CA THR A 60 -19.28 3.93 3.46
C THR A 60 -19.70 2.72 2.63
N ALA A 61 -19.68 1.52 3.22
CA ALA A 61 -20.03 0.28 2.54
C ALA A 61 -21.52 0.20 2.18
N THR A 62 -22.42 0.71 3.03
CA THR A 62 -23.88 0.59 2.84
C THR A 62 -24.55 1.86 2.31
N ARG A 63 -23.83 2.99 2.27
CA ARG A 63 -24.38 4.34 2.05
C ARG A 63 -25.52 4.70 3.01
N GLN A 64 -25.55 4.10 4.20
CA GLN A 64 -26.56 4.38 5.23
C GLN A 64 -25.91 4.73 6.57
N ILE A 65 -26.41 5.77 7.22
CA ILE A 65 -25.82 6.36 8.44
C ILE A 65 -25.99 5.44 9.68
N THR A 66 -26.89 4.46 9.62
CA THR A 66 -27.29 3.67 10.80
C THR A 66 -26.91 2.21 10.64
N CYS A 67 -25.74 1.86 11.17
CA CYS A 67 -25.38 0.47 11.43
C CYS A 67 -26.01 0.10 12.77
N THR A 68 -27.07 -0.71 12.75
CA THR A 68 -27.65 -1.29 13.96
C THR A 68 -26.70 -2.31 14.56
N PHE A 69 -26.50 -2.21 15.88
CA PHE A 69 -25.71 -3.12 16.70
C PHE A 69 -26.18 -4.57 16.58
#